data_AF-A0A1S3K8K3-F1
#
_entry.id   AF-A0A1S3K8K3-F1
#
_cell.length_a   1.000
_cell.length_b   1.000
_cell.length_c   1.000
_cell.angle_alpha   90.00
_cell.angle_beta   90.00
_cell.angle_gamma   90.00
#
_symmetry.space_group_name_H-M   'P 1'
#
loop_
_entity.id
_entity.type
_entity.pdbx_description
1 polymer ?
#
loop_
_entity_poly.entity_id
_entity_poly.type
_entity_poly.pdbx_seq_one_letter_code
_entity_poly.pdbx_strand_id
1 'polypeptide(L)'
;MCKLTITTCHVDGKVGTKLEYDHNGKLINQTPCARQQGTTVCLSQLFSTLPVRHKEFQRNLKKEFSKMVQVLNSYCIVATGVRISCTNVTEKGKKSTVISTNGNPGMRENITNVFGAKQLNTLMDFTQCQPEDDTAEEYGLKSTNKNGLLKITGFISKCDHGLGRSSTDRQFFFINKRPCDLTKLSKVINEVYHMYNRHQYPFVALNVSLEKVWDLELP
;
A
#
# COMPACT_ATOMS: atom_id res chain seq x y z
N MET A 1 -21.27 4.61 10.48
CA MET A 1 -21.38 5.42 9.24
C MET A 1 -20.91 6.84 9.52
N CYS A 2 -20.81 7.68 8.49
CA CYS A 2 -20.24 9.03 8.52
C CYS A 2 -21.13 9.98 7.69
N LYS A 3 -20.82 11.28 7.69
CA LYS A 3 -21.41 12.23 6.74
C LYS A 3 -20.58 12.24 5.45
N LEU A 4 -21.22 11.96 4.32
CA LEU A 4 -20.58 11.83 3.01
C LEU A 4 -20.94 13.03 2.12
N THR A 5 -19.91 13.68 1.59
CA THR A 5 -20.05 14.70 0.54
C THR A 5 -19.10 14.37 -0.60
N ILE A 6 -19.61 14.35 -1.82
CA ILE A 6 -18.82 14.11 -3.03
C ILE A 6 -18.86 15.38 -3.88
N THR A 7 -17.71 15.83 -4.36
CA THR A 7 -17.62 16.92 -5.35
C THR A 7 -16.91 16.38 -6.58
N THR A 8 -17.56 16.40 -7.74
CA THR A 8 -17.02 15.78 -8.96
C THR A 8 -17.23 16.65 -10.20
N CYS A 9 -16.35 16.51 -11.18
CA CYS A 9 -16.50 17.10 -12.51
C CYS A 9 -15.95 16.11 -13.55
N HIS A 10 -16.80 15.70 -14.50
CA HIS A 10 -16.43 14.83 -15.62
C HIS A 10 -15.73 15.63 -16.72
N VAL A 11 -14.98 14.97 -17.62
CA VAL A 11 -14.31 15.64 -18.74
C VAL A 11 -15.29 16.37 -19.67
N ASP A 12 -16.47 15.77 -19.88
CA ASP A 12 -17.55 16.37 -20.69
C ASP A 12 -18.43 17.35 -19.89
N GLY A 13 -18.18 17.48 -18.57
CA GLY A 13 -18.97 18.31 -17.68
C GLY A 13 -18.58 19.77 -17.80
N LYS A 14 -19.54 20.65 -18.09
CA LYS A 14 -19.31 22.11 -18.13
C LYS A 14 -19.10 22.73 -16.73
N VAL A 15 -19.72 22.14 -15.70
CA VAL A 15 -19.70 22.64 -14.31
C VAL A 15 -19.59 21.45 -13.36
N GLY A 16 -18.84 21.61 -12.28
CA GLY A 16 -18.74 20.60 -11.23
C GLY A 16 -20.03 20.48 -10.41
N THR A 17 -20.24 19.33 -9.79
CA THR A 17 -21.41 19.07 -8.95
C THR A 17 -20.99 18.65 -7.56
N LYS A 18 -21.60 19.26 -6.53
CA LYS A 18 -21.50 18.87 -5.13
C LYS A 18 -22.75 18.07 -4.74
N LEU A 19 -22.52 16.88 -4.21
CA LEU A 19 -23.52 15.87 -3.84
C LEU A 19 -23.40 15.58 -2.35
N GLU A 20 -24.52 15.66 -1.62
CA GLU A 20 -24.60 15.33 -0.20
C GLU A 20 -25.55 14.16 0.00
N TYR A 21 -25.10 13.16 0.75
CA TYR A 21 -25.80 11.89 0.91
C TYR A 21 -26.25 11.66 2.36
N ASP A 22 -27.39 11.00 2.51
CA ASP A 22 -27.85 10.47 3.80
C ASP A 22 -27.09 9.20 4.20
N HIS A 23 -27.39 8.66 5.38
CA HIS A 23 -26.76 7.44 5.88
C HIS A 23 -27.21 6.16 5.14
N ASN A 24 -28.27 6.22 4.34
CA ASN A 24 -28.76 5.14 3.49
C ASN A 24 -28.17 5.22 2.07
N GLY A 25 -27.31 6.20 1.79
CA GLY A 25 -26.74 6.44 0.46
C GLY A 25 -27.70 7.14 -0.50
N LYS A 26 -28.83 7.68 -0.04
CA LYS A 26 -29.73 8.50 -0.85
C LYS A 26 -29.18 9.91 -0.97
N LEU A 27 -29.27 10.46 -2.18
CA LEU A 27 -28.90 11.84 -2.46
C LEU A 27 -29.88 12.79 -1.78
N ILE A 28 -29.41 13.61 -0.85
CA ILE A 28 -30.21 14.63 -0.17
C ILE A 28 -30.17 15.93 -0.96
N ASN A 29 -28.98 16.31 -1.43
CA ASN A 29 -28.76 17.62 -2.02
C ASN A 29 -27.77 17.53 -3.19
N GLN A 30 -28.06 18.30 -4.23
CA GLN A 30 -27.23 18.42 -5.42
C GLN A 30 -27.14 19.89 -5.81
N THR A 31 -25.92 20.41 -5.83
CA THR A 31 -25.66 21.83 -6.14
C THR A 31 -24.53 21.98 -7.14
N PRO A 32 -24.62 22.92 -8.11
CA PRO A 32 -23.51 23.24 -8.99
C PRO A 32 -22.37 23.89 -8.20
N CYS A 33 -21.13 23.63 -8.58
CA CYS A 33 -19.95 24.22 -7.95
C CYS A 33 -18.79 24.38 -8.95
N ALA A 34 -17.96 25.39 -8.73
CA ALA A 34 -16.73 25.56 -9.51
C ALA A 34 -15.71 24.49 -9.09
N ARG A 35 -15.28 23.66 -10.06
CA ARG A 35 -14.33 22.56 -9.83
C ARG A 35 -13.64 22.16 -11.13
N GLN A 36 -12.33 21.88 -11.05
CA GLN A 36 -11.59 21.20 -12.12
C GLN A 36 -12.02 19.73 -12.26
N GLN A 37 -11.64 19.08 -13.36
CA GLN A 37 -11.91 17.66 -13.59
C GLN A 37 -11.43 16.78 -12.42
N GLY A 38 -12.22 15.76 -12.10
CA GLY A 38 -11.92 14.76 -11.08
C GLY A 38 -12.82 14.86 -9.86
N THR A 39 -12.51 14.06 -8.83
CA THR A 39 -13.44 13.76 -7.73
C THR A 39 -12.77 14.00 -6.37
N THR A 40 -13.49 14.66 -5.46
CA THR A 40 -13.13 14.78 -4.05
C THR A 40 -14.23 14.12 -3.25
N VAL A 41 -13.86 13.13 -2.45
CA VAL A 41 -14.75 12.47 -1.50
C VAL A 41 -14.38 12.96 -0.10
N CYS A 42 -15.35 13.54 0.61
CA CYS A 42 -15.20 14.00 1.97
C CYS A 42 -16.04 13.12 2.90
N LEU A 43 -15.36 12.48 3.85
CA LEU A 43 -15.98 11.73 4.94
C LEU A 43 -15.75 12.53 6.22
N SER A 44 -16.82 12.96 6.88
CA SER A 44 -16.73 13.64 8.16
C SER A 44 -17.45 12.86 9.26
N GLN A 45 -16.93 12.97 10.49
CA GLN A 45 -17.49 12.29 11.67
C GLN A 45 -17.56 10.75 11.46
N LEU A 46 -16.44 10.14 11.12
CA LEU A 46 -16.36 8.69 10.88
C LEU A 46 -16.86 7.89 12.10
N PHE A 47 -17.75 6.93 11.86
CA PHE A 47 -18.41 6.10 12.88
C PHE A 47 -19.42 6.82 13.79
N SER A 48 -19.77 8.08 13.57
CA SER A 48 -20.69 8.84 14.44
C SER A 48 -22.03 8.17 14.72
N THR A 49 -22.58 7.41 13.76
CA THR A 49 -23.85 6.69 13.90
C THR A 49 -23.76 5.43 14.76
N LEU A 50 -22.56 5.02 15.19
CA LEU A 50 -22.30 3.80 15.97
C LEU A 50 -21.53 4.18 17.25
N PRO A 51 -22.22 4.59 18.33
CA PRO A 51 -21.58 5.21 19.50
C PRO A 51 -20.45 4.39 20.13
N VAL A 52 -20.64 3.08 20.26
CA VAL A 52 -19.62 2.17 20.81
C VAL A 52 -18.37 2.12 19.92
N ARG A 53 -18.55 1.97 18.61
CA ARG A 53 -17.45 1.95 17.64
C ARG A 53 -16.75 3.30 17.53
N HIS A 54 -17.50 4.40 17.60
CA HIS A 54 -16.95 5.75 17.61
C HIS A 54 -16.04 5.98 18.81
N LYS A 55 -16.50 5.62 20.02
CA LYS A 55 -15.71 5.75 21.25
C LYS A 55 -14.47 4.85 21.22
N GLU A 56 -14.60 3.63 20.67
CA GLU A 56 -13.47 2.72 20.47
C GLU A 56 -12.43 3.28 19.49
N PHE A 57 -12.88 3.81 18.35
CA PHE A 57 -12.03 4.47 17.36
C PHE A 57 -11.27 5.68 17.96
N GLN A 58 -11.96 6.54 18.71
CA GLN A 58 -11.33 7.68 19.38
C GLN A 58 -10.27 7.23 20.40
N ARG A 59 -10.58 6.22 21.21
CA ARG A 59 -9.62 5.67 22.20
C ARG A 59 -8.37 5.07 21.53
N ASN A 60 -8.55 4.41 20.38
CA ASN A 60 -7.49 3.71 19.66
C ASN A 60 -6.90 4.53 18.48
N LEU A 61 -7.19 5.83 18.39
CA LEU A 61 -6.94 6.65 17.20
C LEU A 61 -5.49 6.58 16.71
N LYS A 62 -4.50 6.62 17.61
CA LYS A 62 -3.08 6.53 17.25
C LYS A 62 -2.75 5.21 16.54
N LYS A 63 -3.29 4.09 17.03
CA LYS A 63 -3.06 2.75 16.46
C LYS A 63 -3.73 2.62 15.09
N GLU A 64 -4.98 3.06 14.97
CA GLU A 64 -5.70 3.03 13.70
C GLU A 64 -5.07 3.97 12.66
N PHE A 65 -4.57 5.13 13.09
CA PHE A 65 -3.81 6.04 12.23
C PHE A 65 -2.53 5.39 11.72
N SER A 66 -1.73 4.75 12.58
CA SER A 66 -0.52 4.03 12.15
C SER A 66 -0.83 2.90 11.16
N LYS A 67 -1.93 2.16 11.36
CA LYS A 67 -2.38 1.14 10.39
C LYS A 67 -2.76 1.75 9.05
N MET A 68 -3.50 2.87 9.06
CA MET A 68 -3.85 3.61 7.84
C MET A 68 -2.60 4.08 7.10
N VAL A 69 -1.63 4.64 7.82
CA VAL A 69 -0.34 5.05 7.25
C VAL A 69 0.40 3.87 6.65
N GLN A 70 0.38 2.69 7.28
CA GLN A 70 1.00 1.50 6.72
C GLN A 70 0.38 1.08 5.39
N VAL A 71 -0.95 1.09 5.30
CA VAL A 71 -1.66 0.80 4.03
C VAL A 71 -1.32 1.86 2.98
N LEU A 72 -1.29 3.13 3.37
CA LEU A 72 -0.95 4.23 2.49
C LEU A 72 0.50 4.16 1.97
N ASN A 73 1.45 3.76 2.81
CA ASN A 73 2.84 3.50 2.43
C ASN A 73 2.90 2.46 1.33
N SER A 74 2.16 1.34 1.45
CA SER A 74 2.09 0.29 0.43
C SER A 74 1.66 0.86 -0.92
N TYR A 75 0.59 1.64 -0.96
CA TYR A 75 0.12 2.27 -2.19
C TYR A 75 1.12 3.30 -2.74
N CYS A 76 1.75 4.10 -1.88
CA CYS A 76 2.77 5.07 -2.30
C CYS A 76 4.00 4.41 -2.93
N ILE A 77 4.41 3.24 -2.44
CA ILE A 77 5.55 2.49 -2.98
C ILE A 77 5.21 1.96 -4.39
N VAL A 78 4.05 1.32 -4.54
CA VAL A 78 3.72 0.57 -5.76
C VAL A 78 3.11 1.42 -6.89
N ALA A 79 2.49 2.56 -6.56
CA ALA A 79 1.87 3.47 -7.52
C ALA A 79 2.92 4.35 -8.23
N THR A 80 3.58 3.79 -9.23
CA THR A 80 4.49 4.52 -10.12
C THR A 80 3.71 5.45 -11.06
N GLY A 81 4.27 6.61 -11.38
CA GLY A 81 3.64 7.62 -12.25
C GLY A 81 2.49 8.40 -11.61
N VAL A 82 2.16 8.13 -10.34
CA VAL A 82 1.06 8.78 -9.61
C VAL A 82 1.59 9.55 -8.41
N ARG A 83 1.21 10.82 -8.31
CA ARG A 83 1.52 11.67 -7.16
C ARG A 83 0.50 11.42 -6.05
N ILE A 84 0.94 10.97 -4.89
CA ILE A 84 0.10 10.75 -3.71
C ILE A 84 0.61 11.66 -2.59
N SER A 85 -0.29 12.43 -1.97
CA SER A 85 0.04 13.28 -0.83
C SER A 85 -1.00 13.17 0.27
N CYS A 86 -0.56 13.04 1.52
CA CYS A 86 -1.42 13.03 2.69
C CYS A 86 -0.90 14.03 3.72
N THR A 87 -1.82 14.83 4.25
CA THR A 87 -1.54 15.80 5.30
C THR A 87 -2.53 15.61 6.43
N ASN A 88 -2.06 15.69 7.66
CA ASN A 88 -2.90 15.68 8.86
C ASN A 88 -3.02 17.12 9.38
N VAL A 89 -4.23 17.53 9.74
CA VAL A 89 -4.50 18.85 10.33
C VAL A 89 -5.01 18.61 11.74
N THR A 90 -4.28 19.13 12.73
CA THR A 90 -4.68 19.01 14.14
C THR A 90 -5.73 20.05 14.50
N GLU A 91 -6.41 19.87 15.65
CA GLU A 91 -7.44 20.81 16.14
C GLU A 91 -6.93 22.25 16.26
N LYS A 92 -5.63 22.44 16.50
CA LYS A 92 -4.98 23.76 16.54
C LYS A 92 -4.69 24.35 15.15
N GLY A 93 -5.21 23.75 14.08
CA GLY A 93 -4.99 24.16 12.69
C GLY A 93 -3.60 23.84 12.14
N LYS A 94 -2.69 23.25 12.93
CA LYS A 94 -1.34 22.89 12.46
C LYS A 94 -1.44 21.74 11.45
N LYS A 95 -1.04 22.03 10.21
CA LYS A 95 -0.91 21.08 9.11
C LYS A 95 0.46 20.40 9.13
N SER A 96 0.50 19.08 9.14
CA SER A 96 1.72 18.28 8.99
C SER A 96 1.60 17.34 7.79
N THR A 97 2.67 17.23 7.01
CA THR A 97 2.76 16.24 5.93
C THR A 97 3.00 14.87 6.54
N VAL A 98 2.17 13.90 6.18
CA VAL A 98 2.28 12.50 6.60
C VAL A 98 3.12 11.73 5.59
N ILE A 99 2.81 11.89 4.30
CA ILE A 99 3.50 11.25 3.19
C ILE A 99 3.32 12.09 1.93
N SER A 100 4.31 12.09 1.04
CA SER A 100 4.20 12.70 -0.29
C SER A 100 5.13 11.98 -1.26
N THR A 101 4.60 11.48 -2.37
CA THR A 101 5.36 11.02 -3.53
C THR A 101 5.34 12.07 -4.63
N ASN A 102 6.24 11.94 -5.60
CA ASN A 102 6.38 12.89 -6.71
C ASN A 102 5.91 12.34 -8.07
N GLY A 103 5.23 11.19 -8.09
CA GLY A 103 4.82 10.55 -9.35
C GLY A 103 5.98 9.95 -10.12
N ASN A 104 6.97 9.39 -9.41
CA ASN A 104 8.17 8.86 -10.03
C ASN A 104 7.88 7.62 -10.89
N PRO A 105 8.67 7.36 -11.94
CA PRO A 105 8.47 6.19 -12.81
C PRO A 105 8.81 4.87 -12.12
N GLY A 106 9.65 4.88 -11.08
CA GLY A 106 10.15 3.70 -10.39
C GLY A 106 9.72 3.59 -8.93
N MET A 107 9.71 2.35 -8.44
CA MET A 107 9.44 2.04 -7.04
C MET A 107 10.58 2.52 -6.12
N ARG A 108 11.82 2.57 -6.63
CA ARG A 108 13.01 2.99 -5.88
C ARG A 108 12.90 4.42 -5.37
N GLU A 109 12.50 5.34 -6.24
CA GLU A 109 12.32 6.76 -5.93
C GLU A 109 11.12 6.95 -5.00
N ASN A 110 10.05 6.18 -5.18
CA ASN A 110 8.91 6.17 -4.27
C ASN A 110 9.32 5.73 -2.85
N ILE A 111 10.11 4.66 -2.70
CA ILE A 111 10.66 4.23 -1.40
C ILE A 111 11.45 5.39 -0.75
N THR A 112 12.25 6.11 -1.54
CA THR A 112 13.00 7.28 -1.07
C THR A 112 12.09 8.41 -0.59
N ASN A 113 10.99 8.68 -1.30
CA ASN A 113 10.00 9.68 -0.87
C ASN A 113 9.31 9.31 0.45
N VAL A 114 9.04 8.01 0.67
CA VAL A 114 8.31 7.52 1.85
C VAL A 114 9.21 7.37 3.07
N PHE A 115 10.42 6.81 2.90
CA PHE A 115 11.30 6.42 4.01
C PHE A 115 12.62 7.18 4.07
N GLY A 116 12.88 8.06 3.10
CA GLY A 116 14.09 8.85 2.99
C GLY A 116 15.26 8.11 2.34
N ALA A 117 16.26 8.86 1.87
CA ALA A 117 17.42 8.33 1.15
C ALA A 117 18.26 7.33 1.97
N LYS A 118 18.29 7.48 3.31
CA LYS A 118 18.99 6.54 4.20
C LYS A 118 18.46 5.11 4.08
N GLN A 119 17.15 4.94 3.84
CA GLN A 119 16.57 3.62 3.63
C GLN A 119 17.13 2.97 2.38
N LEU A 120 17.32 3.74 1.29
CA LEU A 120 17.76 3.20 0.01
C LEU A 120 19.17 2.60 0.08
N ASN A 121 20.06 3.19 0.89
CA ASN A 121 21.44 2.71 1.06
C ASN A 121 21.54 1.29 1.63
N THR A 122 20.49 0.84 2.33
CA THR A 122 20.43 -0.50 2.93
C THR A 122 19.75 -1.52 2.02
N LEU A 123 19.25 -1.12 0.85
CA LEU A 123 18.52 -2.00 -0.07
C LEU A 123 19.40 -2.54 -1.19
N MET A 124 18.98 -3.68 -1.72
CA MET A 124 19.45 -4.28 -2.96
C MET A 124 18.25 -4.67 -3.83
N ASP A 125 18.48 -4.75 -5.15
CA ASP A 125 17.48 -5.22 -6.10
C ASP A 125 17.21 -6.72 -5.89
N PHE A 126 15.92 -7.10 -5.89
CA PHE A 126 15.56 -8.51 -5.90
C PHE A 126 15.85 -9.09 -7.29
N THR A 127 16.73 -10.09 -7.34
CA THR A 127 17.08 -10.82 -8.57
C THR A 127 16.40 -12.17 -8.55
N GLN A 128 15.47 -12.40 -9.45
CA GLN A 128 14.78 -13.68 -9.59
C GLN A 128 15.71 -14.70 -10.26
N CYS A 129 15.93 -15.83 -9.60
CA CYS A 129 16.67 -16.97 -10.13
C CYS A 129 15.72 -18.18 -10.33
N GLN A 130 16.20 -19.18 -11.06
CA GLN A 130 15.55 -20.48 -11.09
C GLN A 130 15.80 -21.21 -9.76
N PRO A 131 14.82 -21.96 -9.23
CA PRO A 131 15.05 -22.82 -8.08
C PRO A 131 16.16 -23.82 -8.38
N GLU A 132 17.07 -24.01 -7.43
CA GLU A 132 18.07 -25.09 -7.48
C GLU A 132 17.37 -26.46 -7.33
N ASP A 133 17.96 -27.52 -7.86
CA ASP A 133 17.35 -28.86 -7.87
C ASP A 133 17.01 -29.35 -6.46
N ASP A 134 17.92 -29.19 -5.49
CA ASP A 134 17.71 -29.54 -4.09
C ASP A 134 16.52 -28.78 -3.48
N THR A 135 16.40 -27.49 -3.79
CA THR A 135 15.28 -26.65 -3.33
C THR A 135 13.98 -27.07 -4.03
N ALA A 136 14.03 -27.42 -5.32
CA ALA A 136 12.86 -27.89 -6.03
C ALA A 136 12.35 -29.22 -5.45
N GLU A 137 13.26 -30.15 -5.12
CA GLU A 137 12.95 -31.44 -4.51
C GLU A 137 12.36 -31.28 -3.10
N GLU A 138 12.94 -30.41 -2.26
CA GLU A 138 12.42 -30.09 -0.92
C GLU A 138 10.95 -29.64 -0.97
N TYR A 139 10.58 -28.86 -1.99
CA TYR A 139 9.22 -28.37 -2.22
C TYR A 139 8.37 -29.28 -3.12
N GLY A 140 8.85 -30.49 -3.47
CA GLY A 140 8.13 -31.47 -4.27
C GLY A 140 7.83 -31.03 -5.71
N LEU A 141 8.62 -30.11 -6.25
CA LEU A 141 8.48 -29.56 -7.59
C LEU A 141 9.22 -30.44 -8.61
N LYS A 142 8.49 -31.07 -9.53
CA LYS A 142 9.11 -31.75 -10.68
C LYS A 142 9.73 -30.70 -11.61
N SER A 143 10.94 -30.98 -12.13
CA SER A 143 11.71 -30.12 -13.05
C SER A 143 11.05 -30.03 -14.45
N THR A 144 9.82 -29.53 -14.49
CA THR A 144 9.04 -29.29 -15.71
C THR A 144 8.74 -27.80 -15.80
N ASN A 145 9.45 -27.13 -16.71
CA ASN A 145 9.20 -25.79 -17.27
C ASN A 145 8.19 -24.91 -16.52
N LYS A 146 8.68 -24.04 -15.63
CA LYS A 146 7.89 -22.94 -15.02
C LYS A 146 8.39 -21.55 -15.42
N ASN A 147 8.97 -21.41 -16.61
CA ASN A 147 9.42 -20.11 -17.11
C ASN A 147 8.25 -19.34 -17.72
N GLY A 148 7.79 -18.29 -17.03
CA GLY A 148 7.01 -17.22 -17.65
C GLY A 148 5.85 -16.68 -16.83
N LEU A 149 5.17 -17.54 -16.05
CA LEU A 149 3.91 -17.16 -15.39
C LEU A 149 4.09 -16.25 -14.16
N LEU A 150 5.29 -16.24 -13.57
CA LEU A 150 5.60 -15.56 -12.31
C LEU A 150 6.83 -14.67 -12.49
N LYS A 151 6.64 -13.36 -12.35
CA LYS A 151 7.73 -12.38 -12.34
C LYS A 151 7.75 -11.63 -11.01
N ILE A 152 8.80 -11.81 -10.23
CA ILE A 152 9.00 -11.11 -8.96
C ILE A 152 9.98 -9.98 -9.18
N THR A 153 9.59 -8.77 -8.77
CA THR A 153 10.43 -7.56 -8.87
C THR A 153 10.34 -6.78 -7.58
N GLY A 154 11.41 -6.11 -7.18
CA GLY A 154 11.36 -5.23 -6.02
C GLY A 154 12.70 -5.08 -5.32
N PHE A 155 12.62 -4.78 -4.03
CA PHE A 155 13.78 -4.46 -3.19
C PHE A 155 13.71 -5.22 -1.88
N ILE A 156 14.88 -5.61 -1.39
CA ILE A 156 15.05 -6.20 -0.06
C ILE A 156 16.27 -5.58 0.63
N SER A 157 16.26 -5.53 1.96
CA SER A 157 17.46 -5.18 2.73
C SER A 157 18.64 -6.09 2.38
N LYS A 158 19.84 -5.51 2.34
CA LYS A 158 21.09 -6.28 2.40
C LYS A 158 21.16 -7.04 3.73
N CYS A 159 21.88 -8.16 3.73
CA CYS A 159 22.03 -9.01 4.91
C CYS A 159 23.17 -8.59 5.86
N ASP A 160 23.93 -7.53 5.54
CA ASP A 160 24.98 -7.03 6.40
C ASP A 160 24.45 -6.68 7.80
N HIS A 161 25.28 -6.93 8.82
CA HIS A 161 24.93 -6.65 10.20
C HIS A 161 24.62 -5.15 10.40
N GLY A 162 23.47 -4.85 10.99
CA GLY A 162 23.04 -3.48 11.26
C GLY A 162 22.24 -2.82 10.12
N LEU A 163 22.18 -3.41 8.92
CA LEU A 163 21.42 -2.86 7.79
C LEU A 163 19.95 -3.34 7.72
N GLY A 164 19.56 -4.25 8.61
CA GLY A 164 18.18 -4.69 8.79
C GLY A 164 17.35 -3.76 9.69
N ARG A 165 16.15 -4.23 10.04
CA ARG A 165 15.15 -3.57 10.91
C ARG A 165 15.00 -4.33 12.22
N SER A 166 14.54 -3.66 13.26
CA SER A 166 14.21 -4.33 14.54
C SER A 166 12.88 -5.08 14.51
N SER A 167 12.03 -4.83 13.52
CA SER A 167 10.72 -5.46 13.36
C SER A 167 10.30 -5.54 11.89
N THR A 168 9.17 -6.20 11.63
CA THR A 168 8.55 -6.35 10.30
C THR A 168 7.75 -5.13 9.84
N ASP A 169 8.03 -3.94 10.40
CA ASP A 169 7.25 -2.71 10.18
C ASP A 169 7.29 -2.18 8.75
N ARG A 170 8.23 -2.66 7.92
CA ARG A 170 8.43 -2.21 6.54
C ARG A 170 8.52 -3.38 5.55
N GLN A 171 7.54 -4.27 5.62
CA GLN A 171 7.39 -5.37 4.67
C GLN A 171 6.12 -5.16 3.84
N PHE A 172 6.32 -4.94 2.55
CA PHE A 172 5.29 -4.60 1.59
C PHE A 172 5.27 -5.62 0.46
N PHE A 173 4.13 -6.28 0.30
CA PHE A 173 3.92 -7.29 -0.73
C PHE A 173 2.80 -6.84 -1.66
N PHE A 174 2.99 -7.14 -2.95
CA PHE A 174 2.03 -6.80 -3.97
C PHE A 174 1.81 -7.97 -4.91
N ILE A 175 0.56 -8.20 -5.30
CA ILE A 175 0.21 -9.06 -6.45
C ILE A 175 -0.35 -8.15 -7.53
N ASN A 176 0.25 -8.14 -8.71
CA ASN A 176 -0.18 -7.31 -9.84
C ASN A 176 -0.43 -5.85 -9.43
N LYS A 177 0.54 -5.28 -8.70
CA LYS A 177 0.52 -3.90 -8.17
C LYS A 177 -0.54 -3.61 -7.09
N ARG A 178 -1.22 -4.63 -6.55
CA ARG A 178 -2.20 -4.49 -5.46
C ARG A 178 -1.55 -4.86 -4.12
N PRO A 179 -1.54 -3.97 -3.11
CA PRO A 179 -1.08 -4.31 -1.77
C PRO A 179 -1.86 -5.50 -1.20
N CYS A 180 -1.15 -6.50 -0.70
CA CYS A 180 -1.73 -7.68 -0.09
C CYS A 180 -0.85 -8.18 1.06
N ASP A 181 -1.44 -8.94 1.97
CA ASP A 181 -0.69 -9.64 3.01
C ASP A 181 -0.37 -11.07 2.53
N LEU A 182 0.91 -11.36 2.34
CA LEU A 182 1.40 -12.68 1.90
C LEU A 182 2.14 -13.35 3.06
N THR A 183 1.39 -13.78 4.06
CA THR A 183 1.94 -14.32 5.32
C THR A 183 2.93 -15.48 5.11
N LYS A 184 2.66 -16.40 4.17
CA LYS A 184 3.58 -17.50 3.83
C LYS A 184 4.88 -16.98 3.23
N LEU A 185 4.81 -16.03 2.30
CA LEU A 185 5.97 -15.42 1.66
C LEU A 185 6.80 -14.60 2.66
N SER A 186 6.12 -13.82 3.53
CA SER A 186 6.77 -13.06 4.59
C SER A 186 7.54 -13.98 5.54
N LYS A 187 6.96 -15.11 5.96
CA LYS A 187 7.63 -16.11 6.81
C LYS A 187 8.91 -16.64 6.16
N VAL A 188 8.82 -17.14 4.92
CA VAL A 188 9.98 -17.68 4.18
C VAL A 188 11.07 -16.61 4.02
N ILE A 189 10.71 -15.38 3.65
CA ILE A 189 11.69 -14.28 3.52
C ILE A 189 12.38 -13.99 4.86
N ASN A 190 11.63 -13.96 5.96
CA ASN A 190 12.21 -13.71 7.28
C ASN A 190 13.11 -14.85 7.74
N GLU A 191 12.71 -16.09 7.52
CA GLU A 191 13.50 -17.29 7.83
C GLU A 191 14.83 -17.27 7.08
N VAL A 192 14.80 -17.07 5.75
CA VAL A 192 16.01 -16.99 4.92
C VAL A 192 16.87 -15.79 5.32
N TYR A 193 16.28 -14.62 5.59
CA TYR A 193 17.05 -13.45 6.03
C TYR A 193 17.76 -13.70 7.36
N HIS A 194 17.11 -14.40 8.31
CA HIS A 194 17.69 -14.73 9.61
C HIS A 194 18.85 -15.74 9.55
N MET A 195 18.98 -16.51 8.47
CA MET A 195 20.17 -17.35 8.25
C MET A 195 21.45 -16.50 8.12
N TYR A 196 21.33 -15.29 7.58
CA TYR A 196 22.45 -14.36 7.39
C TYR A 196 22.48 -13.24 8.44
N ASN A 197 21.32 -12.77 8.91
CA ASN A 197 21.17 -11.71 9.91
C ASN A 197 20.12 -12.09 10.96
N ARG A 198 20.59 -12.82 11.99
CA ARG A 198 19.74 -13.47 13.01
C ARG A 198 18.90 -12.51 13.87
N HIS A 199 19.35 -11.27 14.07
CA HIS A 199 18.73 -10.36 15.05
C HIS A 199 17.90 -9.24 14.42
N GLN A 200 17.79 -9.20 13.10
CA GLN A 200 17.08 -8.15 12.37
C GLN A 200 16.15 -8.74 11.31
N TYR A 201 15.11 -7.99 10.98
CA TYR A 201 14.17 -8.29 9.90
C TYR A 201 14.50 -7.46 8.65
N PRO A 202 14.22 -7.95 7.44
CA PRO A 202 14.45 -7.17 6.24
C PRO A 202 13.38 -6.09 6.05
N PHE A 203 13.78 -4.94 5.49
CA PHE A 203 12.86 -4.15 4.67
C PHE A 203 12.53 -4.95 3.42
N VAL A 204 11.25 -4.98 3.03
CA VAL A 204 10.79 -5.72 1.84
C VAL A 204 9.81 -4.85 1.06
N ALA A 205 10.01 -4.74 -0.25
CA ALA A 205 9.04 -4.20 -1.18
C ALA A 205 9.04 -5.07 -2.44
N LEU A 206 8.18 -6.10 -2.48
CA LEU A 206 8.16 -7.10 -3.56
C LEU A 206 6.82 -7.12 -4.27
N ASN A 207 6.85 -6.95 -5.59
CA ASN A 207 5.71 -7.12 -6.47
C ASN A 207 5.83 -8.43 -7.25
N VAL A 208 4.88 -9.32 -6.99
CA VAL A 208 4.65 -10.56 -7.71
C VAL A 208 3.69 -10.27 -8.86
N SER A 209 4.21 -10.36 -10.09
CA SER A 209 3.41 -10.22 -11.30
C SER A 209 3.06 -11.62 -11.78
N LEU A 210 1.77 -11.89 -11.86
CA LEU A 210 1.23 -13.14 -12.40
C LEU A 210 0.67 -12.82 -13.78
N GLU A 211 0.96 -13.63 -14.78
CA GLU A 211 0.23 -13.55 -16.04
C GLU A 211 -1.26 -13.81 -15.75
N LYS A 212 -2.12 -12.99 -16.36
CA LYS A 212 -3.58 -13.17 -16.25
C LYS A 212 -3.92 -14.49 -16.94
N VAL A 213 -4.14 -15.53 -16.15
CA VAL A 213 -4.96 -16.67 -16.59
C VAL A 213 -6.38 -16.12 -16.63
N TRP A 214 -6.83 -15.71 -17.83
CA TRP A 214 -8.25 -15.52 -18.09
C TRP A 214 -8.85 -16.92 -18.08
N ASP A 215 -9.48 -17.28 -16.96
CA ASP A 215 -10.50 -18.32 -16.76
C ASP A 215 -10.33 -18.97 -15.40
N LEU A 216 -11.05 -18.42 -14.44
CA LEU A 216 -11.65 -19.18 -13.35
C LEU A 216 -12.97 -18.47 -13.08
N GLU A 217 -13.98 -18.87 -13.84
CA GLU A 217 -15.36 -18.83 -13.35
C GLU A 217 -15.32 -19.42 -11.93
N LEU A 218 -15.56 -18.56 -10.95
CA LEU A 218 -15.84 -19.03 -9.61
C LEU A 218 -17.27 -19.61 -9.64
N PRO A 219 -17.48 -20.82 -9.08
CA PRO A 219 -18.81 -21.41 -8.97
C PRO A 219 -19.77 -20.57 -8.13
#